data_AF-A0A2E9BRI5-F1
#
_entry.id   AF-A0A2E9BRI5-F1
#
_cell.length_a   1.000
_cell.length_b   1.000
_cell.length_c   1.000
_cell.angle_alpha   90.00
_cell.angle_beta   90.00
_cell.angle_gamma   90.00
#
_symmetry.space_group_name_H-M   'P 1'
#
loop_
_entity.id
_entity.type
_entity.pdbx_description
1 polymer ?
#
loop_
_entity_poly.entity_id
_entity_poly.type
_entity_poly.pdbx_seq_one_letter_code
_entity_poly.pdbx_strand_id
1 'polypeptide(L)'
;MNFNIESMTGQERDAFWVANLRAARKMLDALAPEAVQLDHWRRPGDPSACFGGWLPTDPYFQSLGVTANSVLGYPQLSGHNDWIEHFDVAMILFGDERMFFARDWSWDEFEADLSHTDHQVVLHRISNRLHKLGEEN
;
A
#
# COMPACT_ATOMS: atom_id res chain seq x y z
N MET A 1 16.86 4.47 5.60
CA MET A 1 17.31 3.25 6.31
C MET A 1 17.07 2.11 5.33
N ASN A 2 18.09 1.34 4.92
CA ASN A 2 17.87 0.22 3.99
C ASN A 2 17.45 -1.00 4.82
N PHE A 3 16.15 -1.29 4.86
CA PHE A 3 15.66 -2.53 5.43
C PHE A 3 15.91 -3.68 4.45
N ASN A 4 16.25 -4.87 4.94
CA ASN A 4 16.41 -6.07 4.10
C ASN A 4 15.47 -7.17 4.60
N ILE A 5 14.33 -7.31 3.93
CA ILE A 5 13.28 -8.25 4.31
C ILE A 5 13.71 -9.72 4.19
N GLU A 6 14.64 -10.03 3.28
CA GLU A 6 15.15 -11.39 3.06
C GLU A 6 15.98 -11.88 4.26
N SER A 7 16.60 -10.95 4.98
CA SER A 7 17.39 -11.25 6.19
C SER A 7 16.56 -11.31 7.48
N MET A 8 15.31 -10.86 7.45
CA MET A 8 14.42 -10.89 8.61
C MET A 8 13.94 -12.32 8.87
N THR A 9 13.91 -12.70 10.15
CA THR A 9 13.14 -13.86 10.63
C THR A 9 11.65 -13.68 10.32
N GLY A 10 10.88 -14.76 10.40
CA GLY A 10 9.42 -14.70 10.20
C GLY A 10 8.76 -13.68 11.14
N GLN A 11 9.12 -13.69 12.42
CA GLN A 11 8.56 -12.77 13.41
C GLN A 11 8.93 -11.31 13.14
N GLU A 12 10.19 -11.02 12.75
CA GLU A 12 10.61 -9.67 12.40
C GLU A 12 9.89 -9.15 11.16
N ARG A 13 9.66 -10.04 10.18
CA ARG A 13 8.95 -9.72 8.95
C ARG A 13 7.47 -9.43 9.19
N ASP A 14 6.80 -10.23 10.01
CA ASP A 14 5.42 -9.98 10.40
C ASP A 14 5.30 -8.66 11.16
N ALA A 15 6.19 -8.40 12.13
CA ALA A 15 6.22 -7.13 12.85
C ALA A 15 6.46 -5.92 11.92
N PHE A 16 7.33 -6.07 10.91
CA PHE A 16 7.56 -5.06 9.88
C PHE A 16 6.28 -4.78 9.06
N TRP A 17 5.60 -5.83 8.59
CA TRP A 17 4.34 -5.67 7.86
C TRP A 17 3.25 -5.03 8.71
N VAL A 18 3.12 -5.42 9.97
CA VAL A 18 2.16 -4.81 10.92
C VAL A 18 2.43 -3.32 11.11
N ALA A 19 3.70 -2.92 11.28
CA ALA A 19 4.07 -1.52 11.40
C ALA A 19 3.69 -0.72 10.15
N ASN A 20 3.96 -1.27 8.97
CA ASN A 20 3.61 -0.64 7.69
C ASN A 20 2.09 -0.54 7.49
N LEU A 21 1.33 -1.58 7.83
CA LEU A 21 -0.15 -1.57 7.74
C LEU A 21 -0.77 -0.52 8.67
N ARG A 22 -0.24 -0.37 9.89
CA ARG A 22 -0.69 0.67 10.83
C ARG A 22 -0.36 2.07 10.33
N ALA A 23 0.83 2.27 9.77
CA ALA A 23 1.21 3.54 9.16
C ALA A 23 0.34 3.87 7.94
N ALA A 24 0.08 2.88 7.08
CA ALA A 24 -0.81 3.00 5.93
C ALA A 24 -2.24 3.39 6.33
N ARG A 25 -2.79 2.77 7.38
CA ARG A 25 -4.11 3.13 7.92
C ARG A 25 -4.14 4.58 8.39
N LYS A 26 -3.14 4.99 9.18
CA LYS A 26 -3.02 6.38 9.64
C LYS A 26 -2.92 7.38 8.48
N MET A 27 -2.19 7.04 7.43
CA MET A 27 -2.11 7.84 6.21
C MET A 27 -3.47 7.97 5.53
N LEU A 28 -4.20 6.87 5.35
CA LEU A 28 -5.54 6.87 4.74
C LEU A 28 -6.59 7.62 5.56
N ASP A 29 -6.52 7.55 6.89
CA ASP A 29 -7.43 8.29 7.78
C ASP A 29 -7.24 9.82 7.67
N ALA A 30 -6.07 10.26 7.19
CA ALA A 30 -5.79 11.67 6.91
C ALA A 30 -6.21 12.13 5.50
N LEU A 31 -6.57 11.20 4.61
CA LEU A 31 -7.05 11.49 3.27
C LEU A 31 -8.57 11.59 3.24
N ALA A 32 -9.09 12.51 2.44
CA ALA A 32 -10.52 12.51 2.12
C ALA A 32 -10.85 11.24 1.30
N PRO A 33 -12.02 10.60 1.49
CA PRO A 33 -12.37 9.38 0.76
C PRO A 33 -12.24 9.50 -0.76
N GLU A 34 -12.61 10.65 -1.33
CA GLU A 34 -12.53 10.94 -2.76
C GLU A 34 -11.09 11.08 -3.30
N ALA A 35 -10.10 11.26 -2.43
CA ALA A 35 -8.70 11.30 -2.81
C ALA A 35 -8.12 9.89 -3.07
N VAL A 36 -8.83 8.83 -2.70
CA VAL A 36 -8.42 7.45 -2.91
C VAL A 36 -9.21 6.83 -4.05
N GLN A 37 -8.53 6.50 -5.16
CA GLN A 37 -9.12 5.89 -6.35
C GLN A 37 -8.22 4.77 -6.87
N LEU A 38 -8.72 3.53 -6.95
CA LEU A 38 -7.90 2.33 -7.19
C LEU A 38 -7.41 2.14 -8.63
N ASP A 39 -7.71 3.06 -9.55
CA ASP A 39 -7.51 2.92 -11.00
C ASP A 39 -6.29 3.68 -11.55
N HIS A 40 -5.66 4.57 -10.78
CA HIS A 40 -4.48 5.31 -11.24
C HIS A 40 -3.45 5.58 -10.14
N TRP A 41 -2.19 5.67 -10.55
CA TRP A 41 -1.08 6.10 -9.71
C TRP A 41 -1.03 7.63 -9.60
N ARG A 42 -0.34 8.14 -8.58
CA ARG A 42 -0.24 9.58 -8.31
C ARG A 42 0.79 10.26 -9.21
N ARG A 43 0.36 11.16 -10.09
CA ARG A 43 1.27 12.08 -10.78
C ARG A 43 1.36 13.42 -10.04
N PRO A 44 2.42 14.23 -10.26
CA PRO A 44 2.53 15.55 -9.67
C PRO A 44 1.32 16.43 -10.05
N GLY A 45 0.59 16.90 -9.03
CA GLY A 45 -0.60 17.74 -9.20
C GLY A 45 -1.93 16.98 -9.17
N ASP A 46 -1.92 15.65 -9.13
CA ASP A 46 -3.15 14.87 -9.07
C ASP A 46 -3.83 15.00 -7.69
N PRO A 47 -5.16 15.25 -7.66
CA PRO A 47 -5.92 15.38 -6.42
C PRO A 47 -6.31 14.02 -5.82
N SER A 48 -6.23 12.95 -6.61
CA SER A 48 -6.55 11.57 -6.24
C SER A 48 -5.46 10.62 -6.69
N ALA A 49 -5.38 9.45 -6.06
CA ALA A 49 -4.57 8.33 -6.51
C ALA A 49 -4.99 7.04 -5.80
N CYS A 50 -4.51 5.91 -6.29
CA CYS A 50 -4.65 4.64 -5.58
C CYS A 50 -3.81 4.65 -4.30
N PHE A 51 -4.12 3.72 -3.39
CA PHE A 51 -3.42 3.57 -2.12
C PHE A 51 -1.88 3.57 -2.27
N GLY A 52 -1.35 2.79 -3.22
CA GLY A 52 0.08 2.74 -3.46
C GLY A 52 0.67 4.07 -3.96
N GLY A 53 -0.10 4.86 -4.71
CA GLY A 53 0.31 6.19 -5.19
C GLY A 53 0.45 7.24 -4.09
N TRP A 54 -0.16 7.03 -2.91
CA TRP A 54 -0.02 7.92 -1.76
C TRP A 54 1.20 7.62 -0.89
N LEU A 55 1.74 6.40 -0.93
CA LEU A 55 2.88 6.01 -0.08
C LEU A 55 4.11 6.92 -0.22
N PRO A 56 4.54 7.35 -1.43
CA PRO A 56 5.69 8.24 -1.57
C PRO A 56 5.52 9.64 -0.96
N THR A 57 4.31 9.97 -0.49
CA THR A 57 3.95 11.28 0.05
C THR A 57 3.98 11.33 1.56
N ASP A 58 3.96 10.17 2.21
CA ASP A 58 3.93 10.04 3.66
C ASP A 58 5.35 9.93 4.23
N PRO A 59 5.70 10.71 5.28
CA PRO A 59 7.05 10.73 5.85
C PRO A 59 7.55 9.38 6.37
N TYR A 60 6.66 8.52 6.87
CA TYR A 60 7.05 7.19 7.35
C TYR A 60 7.57 6.35 6.20
N PHE A 61 6.83 6.27 5.09
CA PHE A 61 7.23 5.49 3.92
C PHE A 61 8.42 6.10 3.19
N GLN A 62 8.54 7.44 3.16
CA GLN A 62 9.77 8.09 2.68
C GLN A 62 11.00 7.70 3.49
N SER A 63 10.89 7.53 4.81
CA SER A 63 12.00 7.10 5.67
C SER A 63 12.48 5.66 5.39
N LEU A 64 11.55 4.83 4.89
CA LEU A 64 11.81 3.49 4.38
C LEU A 64 12.41 3.51 2.95
N GLY A 65 12.48 4.67 2.31
CA GLY A 65 13.01 4.81 0.95
C GLY A 65 11.96 4.61 -0.15
N VAL A 66 10.67 4.70 0.18
CA VAL A 66 9.60 4.74 -0.83
C VAL A 66 9.63 6.08 -1.56
N THR A 67 9.72 6.02 -2.87
CA THR A 67 9.72 7.18 -3.78
C THR A 67 8.69 6.99 -4.89
N ALA A 68 8.32 8.05 -5.59
CA ALA A 68 7.41 7.95 -6.73
C ALA A 68 8.19 7.78 -8.02
N ASN A 69 7.79 6.84 -8.86
CA ASN A 69 8.29 6.76 -10.23
C ASN A 69 8.01 8.07 -10.96
N SER A 70 9.04 8.62 -11.59
CA SER A 70 8.99 9.96 -12.21
C SER A 70 8.10 10.04 -13.45
N VAL A 71 7.76 8.91 -14.07
CA VAL A 71 6.97 8.85 -15.31
C VAL A 71 5.51 8.50 -15.02
N LEU A 72 5.30 7.42 -14.26
CA LEU A 72 3.98 6.83 -14.05
C LEU A 72 3.42 7.06 -12.66
N GLY A 73 4.22 7.49 -11.67
CA GLY A 73 3.74 7.84 -10.34
C GLY A 73 3.54 6.67 -9.36
N TYR A 74 3.79 5.43 -9.80
CA TYR A 74 3.71 4.27 -8.91
C TYR A 74 4.84 4.26 -7.88
N PRO A 75 4.66 3.64 -6.70
CA PRO A 75 5.69 3.62 -5.67
C PRO A 75 6.89 2.74 -6.08
N GLN A 76 8.10 3.18 -5.75
CA GLN A 76 9.37 2.48 -5.94
C GLN A 76 10.16 2.45 -4.64
N LEU A 77 11.02 1.45 -4.45
CA LEU A 77 11.94 1.38 -3.32
C LEU A 77 13.37 1.74 -3.75
N SER A 78 13.96 2.68 -3.02
CA SER A 78 15.34 3.13 -3.22
C SER A 78 16.31 1.94 -3.22
N GLY A 79 17.18 1.85 -4.23
CA GLY A 79 18.19 0.79 -4.33
C GLY A 79 17.75 -0.45 -5.11
N HIS A 80 16.51 -0.47 -5.59
CA HIS A 80 16.05 -1.43 -6.59
C HIS A 80 15.92 -0.72 -7.94
N ASN A 81 16.29 -1.39 -9.03
CA ASN A 81 16.22 -0.82 -10.38
C ASN A 81 14.78 -0.40 -10.72
N ASP A 82 14.62 0.49 -11.71
CA ASP A 82 13.32 0.98 -12.22
C ASP A 82 12.34 -0.12 -12.72
N TRP A 83 12.75 -1.38 -12.65
CA TRP A 83 12.03 -2.57 -13.08
C TRP A 83 11.32 -3.32 -11.95
N ILE A 84 11.41 -2.86 -10.70
CA ILE A 84 10.51 -3.41 -9.67
C ILE A 84 9.07 -3.10 -10.07
N GLU A 85 8.28 -4.16 -10.23
CA GLU A 85 6.86 -4.00 -10.47
C GLU A 85 6.23 -3.46 -9.18
N HIS A 86 5.29 -2.54 -9.31
CA HIS A 86 4.61 -1.92 -8.16
C HIS A 86 4.01 -2.97 -7.19
N PHE A 87 3.67 -4.15 -7.69
CA PHE A 87 3.24 -5.29 -6.88
C PHE A 87 4.36 -5.87 -5.99
N ASP A 88 5.62 -5.83 -6.39
CA ASP A 88 6.73 -6.23 -5.52
C ASP A 88 6.87 -5.26 -4.35
N VAL A 89 6.61 -3.95 -4.55
CA VAL A 89 6.60 -2.97 -3.46
C VAL A 89 5.50 -3.31 -2.46
N ALA A 90 4.31 -3.71 -2.93
CA ALA A 90 3.23 -4.17 -2.06
C ALA A 90 3.61 -5.45 -1.30
N MET A 91 4.24 -6.43 -1.97
CA MET A 91 4.74 -7.64 -1.33
C MET A 91 5.81 -7.36 -0.27
N ILE A 92 6.76 -6.48 -0.58
CA ILE A 92 7.83 -6.12 0.34
C ILE A 92 7.25 -5.40 1.57
N LEU A 93 6.43 -4.37 1.35
CA LEU A 93 5.95 -3.53 2.45
C LEU A 93 4.81 -4.16 3.26
N PHE A 94 3.98 -5.02 2.67
CA PHE A 94 2.77 -5.52 3.32
C PHE A 94 2.62 -7.05 3.28
N GLY A 95 3.47 -7.75 2.52
CA GLY A 95 3.38 -9.19 2.34
C GLY A 95 2.14 -9.64 1.54
N ASP A 96 1.51 -8.72 0.80
CA ASP A 96 0.33 -8.99 -0.03
C ASP A 96 0.27 -8.02 -1.22
N GLU A 97 0.48 -8.53 -2.44
CA GLU A 97 0.45 -7.74 -3.67
C GLU A 97 -0.93 -7.10 -3.92
N ARG A 98 -1.99 -7.75 -3.42
CA ARG A 98 -3.37 -7.32 -3.62
C ARG A 98 -3.68 -6.00 -2.94
N MET A 99 -2.81 -5.54 -2.03
CA MET A 99 -2.90 -4.20 -1.46
C MET A 99 -2.99 -3.13 -2.56
N PHE A 100 -2.36 -3.36 -3.72
CA PHE A 100 -2.32 -2.40 -4.83
C PHE A 100 -3.21 -2.77 -6.01
N PHE A 101 -3.99 -3.85 -5.92
CA PHE A 101 -4.81 -4.29 -7.05
C PHE A 101 -5.93 -3.29 -7.33
N ALA A 102 -6.23 -3.09 -8.61
CA ALA A 102 -7.47 -2.46 -9.01
C ALA A 102 -8.66 -3.31 -8.54
N ARG A 103 -9.82 -2.67 -8.43
CA ARG A 103 -11.01 -3.30 -7.84
C ARG A 103 -11.52 -4.49 -8.64
N ASP A 104 -11.40 -4.42 -9.96
CA ASP A 104 -11.83 -5.45 -10.92
C ASP A 104 -10.97 -6.72 -10.89
N TRP A 105 -9.83 -6.70 -10.18
CA TRP A 105 -8.94 -7.85 -10.03
C TRP A 105 -9.16 -8.60 -8.71
N SER A 106 -10.16 -8.17 -7.92
CA SER A 106 -10.51 -8.78 -6.65
C SER A 106 -11.61 -9.83 -6.80
N TRP A 107 -11.46 -10.91 -6.03
CA TRP A 107 -12.45 -12.00 -5.92
C TRP A 107 -13.24 -11.91 -4.61
N ASP A 108 -13.05 -10.83 -3.86
CA ASP A 108 -13.69 -10.59 -2.57
C ASP A 108 -15.05 -9.90 -2.76
N GLU A 109 -16.10 -10.43 -2.14
CA GLU A 109 -17.48 -9.91 -2.28
C GLU A 109 -17.61 -8.47 -1.78
N PHE A 110 -16.86 -8.07 -0.75
CA PHE A 110 -16.86 -6.70 -0.26
C PHE A 110 -16.27 -5.75 -1.30
N GLU A 111 -15.19 -6.17 -1.97
CA GLU A 111 -14.54 -5.37 -3.01
C GLU A 111 -15.37 -5.33 -4.30
N ALA A 112 -16.12 -6.40 -4.61
CA ALA A 112 -17.02 -6.45 -5.77
C ALA A 112 -18.28 -5.56 -5.60
N ASP A 113 -18.70 -5.26 -4.37
CA ASP A 113 -19.85 -4.39 -4.10
C ASP A 113 -19.50 -2.92 -4.38
N LEU A 114 -19.99 -2.38 -5.51
CA LEU A 114 -19.76 -1.00 -5.96
C LEU A 114 -20.37 0.08 -5.06
N SER A 115 -21.16 -0.28 -4.05
CA SER A 115 -21.63 0.67 -3.04
C SER A 115 -20.53 1.13 -2.08
N HIS A 116 -19.45 0.36 -1.93
CA HIS A 116 -18.27 0.77 -1.18
C HIS A 116 -17.41 1.75 -1.98
N THR A 117 -16.89 2.77 -1.33
CA THR A 117 -15.86 3.64 -1.89
C THR A 117 -14.52 2.92 -1.97
N ASP A 118 -13.64 3.35 -2.86
CA ASP A 118 -12.29 2.80 -2.97
C ASP A 118 -11.48 2.98 -1.68
N HIS A 119 -11.72 4.09 -0.95
CA HIS A 119 -11.19 4.29 0.40
C HIS A 119 -11.59 3.17 1.37
N GLN A 120 -12.87 2.81 1.40
CA GLN A 120 -13.38 1.71 2.25
C GLN A 120 -12.79 0.36 1.82
N VAL A 121 -12.63 0.12 0.53
CA VAL A 121 -11.98 -1.10 0.01
C VAL A 121 -10.54 -1.21 0.52
N VAL A 122 -9.75 -0.13 0.44
CA VAL A 122 -8.37 -0.15 0.94
C VAL A 122 -8.33 -0.37 2.46
N LEU A 123 -9.20 0.29 3.22
CA LEU A 123 -9.30 0.06 4.66
C LEU A 123 -9.64 -1.40 4.97
N HIS A 124 -10.57 -2.00 4.22
CA HIS A 124 -10.92 -3.41 4.35
C HIS A 124 -9.72 -4.33 4.08
N ARG A 125 -8.94 -4.06 3.03
CA ARG A 125 -7.70 -4.80 2.73
C ARG A 125 -6.68 -4.73 3.87
N ILE A 126 -6.48 -3.53 4.44
CA ILE A 126 -5.56 -3.34 5.57
C ILE A 126 -6.02 -4.15 6.78
N SER A 127 -7.30 -4.03 7.15
CA SER A 127 -7.85 -4.75 8.31
C SER A 127 -7.82 -6.27 8.12
N ASN A 128 -8.18 -6.78 6.94
CA ASN A 128 -8.05 -8.20 6.62
C ASN A 128 -6.60 -8.69 6.72
N ARG A 129 -5.63 -7.87 6.29
CA ARG A 129 -4.22 -8.24 6.40
C ARG A 129 -3.73 -8.24 7.84
N LEU A 130 -4.13 -7.26 8.65
CA LEU A 130 -3.84 -7.22 10.09
C LEU A 130 -4.46 -8.42 10.83
N HIS A 131 -5.71 -8.79 10.50
CA HIS A 131 -6.36 -9.98 11.05
C HIS A 131 -5.60 -11.27 10.71
N LYS A 132 -5.18 -11.43 9.43
CA LYS A 132 -4.36 -12.58 9.01
C LYS A 132 -3.00 -12.67 9.72
N LEU A 133 -2.49 -11.54 10.22
CA LEU A 133 -1.26 -11.46 11.02
C LEU A 133 -1.52 -11.59 12.52
N GLY A 134 -2.77 -11.73 12.96
CA GLY A 134 -3.15 -11.88 14.37
C GLY A 134 -3.24 -10.59 15.18
N GLU A 135 -3.31 -9.43 14.52
CA GLU A 135 -3.29 -8.10 15.18
C GLU A 135 -4.66 -7.45 15.37
N GLU A 136 -5.70 -7.96 14.70
CA GLU A 136 -7.09 -7.50 14.84
C GLU A 136 -8.00 -8.71 15.06
N ASN A 137 -8.94 -8.61 16.02
CA ASN A 137 -9.95 -9.63 16.32
C ASN A 137 -11.31 -9.22 15.77
#